data_AF-K1Q1A3-F1
#
_entry.id   AF-K1Q1A3-F1
#
_cell.length_a   1.000
_cell.length_b   1.000
_cell.length_c   1.000
_cell.angle_alpha   90.00
_cell.angle_beta   90.00
_cell.angle_gamma   90.00
#
_symmetry.space_group_name_H-M   'P 1'
#
loop_
_entity.id
_entity.type
_entity.pdbx_description
1 polymer ?
#
loop_
_entity_poly.entity_id
_entity_poly.type
_entity_poly.pdbx_seq_one_letter_code
_entity_poly.pdbx_strand_id
1 'polypeptide(L)'
;MSRGKFTEKVIEISDQDFISGFHAAKDKLDEVMCPEIKVICKRKQEITFLCQVMFTPAVQWSIMSIGEDKSSKSETLVSITQKVKDYLRKLKASDMVKILRSTLIPDDLFYHGFSTRTGGLSSIPGMKSLNVLYTTAKRDPLVLIEENRRRLASKAGFDVKTLYIAKAVHGNTVYEIGTDPPDGGYDGVISNKSNVTCAAPGADCVIILFADPIQHVFAAIHSGWKGTVAKIPSVTVRSMHGKFGSKLEDIVVVMGPSICKNCFEFGKDDIQQFEDINPQCVLHKGLDGNPTIDLKLAIRTLLEEEGVLPEHIDDTTTCPCTVENPNQLYSYRRDGRPFGNQIGFIGLRSN
;
A
#
# COMPACT_ATOMS: atom_id res chain seq x y z
N MET A 1 8.53 16.89 -38.75
CA MET A 1 8.57 16.98 -37.27
C MET A 1 7.22 17.48 -36.79
N SER A 2 6.34 16.56 -36.41
CA SER A 2 5.00 16.89 -35.93
C SER A 2 5.09 17.56 -34.56
N ARG A 3 4.66 18.82 -34.48
CA ARG A 3 4.38 19.50 -33.22
C ARG A 3 3.29 18.68 -32.53
N GLY A 4 3.66 17.92 -31.50
CA GLY A 4 2.70 17.29 -30.60
C GLY A 4 1.78 18.39 -30.08
N LYS A 5 0.47 18.21 -30.26
CA LYS A 5 -0.55 19.12 -29.74
C LYS A 5 -0.42 19.17 -28.21
N PHE A 6 0.26 20.16 -27.66
CA PHE A 6 0.06 20.56 -26.28
C PHE A 6 -1.41 20.96 -26.15
N THR A 7 -2.20 20.15 -25.46
CA THR A 7 -3.52 20.58 -25.02
C THR A 7 -3.28 21.45 -23.80
N GLU A 8 -3.12 22.76 -24.01
CA GLU A 8 -3.07 23.73 -22.90
C GLU A 8 -4.41 23.67 -22.16
N LYS A 9 -4.45 22.91 -21.06
CA LYS A 9 -5.58 22.94 -20.13
C LYS A 9 -5.35 24.09 -19.15
N VAL A 10 -6.00 25.22 -19.40
CA VAL A 10 -6.03 26.34 -18.47
C VAL A 10 -7.04 26.05 -17.36
N ILE A 11 -6.60 26.10 -16.11
CA ILE A 11 -7.47 25.96 -14.94
C ILE A 11 -7.36 27.25 -14.12
N GLU A 12 -8.48 27.96 -14.02
CA GLU A 12 -8.56 29.17 -13.19
C GLU A 12 -8.89 28.81 -11.74
N ILE A 13 -8.18 29.45 -10.80
CA ILE A 13 -8.34 29.28 -9.37
C ILE A 13 -8.91 30.59 -8.79
N SER A 14 -10.04 30.53 -8.10
CA SER A 14 -10.63 31.70 -7.44
C SER A 14 -9.82 32.14 -6.22
N ASP A 15 -9.77 33.44 -5.96
CA ASP A 15 -8.97 34.06 -4.88
C ASP A 15 -9.44 33.76 -3.43
N GLN A 16 -10.65 33.21 -3.22
CA GLN A 16 -11.23 33.10 -1.86
C GLN A 16 -10.58 32.02 -0.96
N ASP A 17 -10.13 30.90 -1.54
CA ASP A 17 -9.29 29.90 -0.86
C ASP A 17 -8.34 29.25 -1.87
N PHE A 18 -7.16 29.86 -2.03
CA PHE A 18 -6.18 29.45 -3.02
C PHE A 18 -5.65 28.02 -2.81
N ILE A 19 -5.68 27.47 -1.58
CA ILE A 19 -5.27 26.08 -1.32
C ILE A 19 -6.30 25.12 -1.89
N SER A 20 -7.58 25.36 -1.62
CA SER A 20 -8.66 24.54 -2.15
C SER A 20 -8.70 24.54 -3.68
N GLY A 21 -8.53 25.71 -4.29
CA GLY A 21 -8.48 25.85 -5.73
C GLY A 21 -7.24 25.20 -6.34
N PHE A 22 -6.07 25.33 -5.70
CA PHE A 22 -4.85 24.66 -6.14
C PHE A 22 -4.98 23.13 -6.07
N HIS A 23 -5.57 22.60 -4.99
CA HIS A 23 -5.87 21.17 -4.87
C HIS A 23 -6.82 20.70 -5.99
N ALA A 24 -7.93 21.40 -6.21
CA ALA A 24 -8.88 21.05 -7.26
C ALA A 24 -8.28 21.13 -8.67
N ALA A 25 -7.38 22.09 -8.91
CA ALA A 25 -6.63 22.18 -10.16
C ALA A 25 -5.67 21.00 -10.31
N LYS A 26 -4.93 20.67 -9.26
CA LYS A 26 -4.03 19.51 -9.23
C LYS A 26 -4.77 18.21 -9.53
N ASP A 27 -5.93 17.96 -8.91
CA ASP A 27 -6.70 16.74 -9.15
C ASP A 27 -7.04 16.56 -10.63
N LYS A 28 -7.51 17.64 -11.28
CA LYS A 28 -7.81 17.63 -12.72
C LYS A 28 -6.57 17.37 -13.58
N LEU A 29 -5.39 17.80 -13.13
CA LEU A 29 -4.12 17.58 -13.83
C LEU A 29 -3.61 16.14 -13.64
N ASP A 30 -3.80 15.57 -12.45
CA ASP A 30 -3.46 14.18 -12.14
C ASP A 30 -4.35 13.18 -12.87
N GLU A 31 -5.66 13.48 -13.00
CA GLU A 31 -6.60 12.65 -13.78
C GLU A 31 -6.16 12.47 -15.23
N VAL A 32 -5.46 13.46 -15.80
CA VAL A 32 -4.91 13.38 -17.17
C VAL A 32 -3.41 13.16 -17.21
N MET A 33 -2.78 12.84 -16.07
CA MET A 33 -1.35 12.54 -15.97
C MET A 33 -0.44 13.63 -16.58
N CYS A 34 -0.80 14.91 -16.40
CA CYS A 34 -0.08 16.04 -16.99
C CYS A 34 1.41 16.04 -16.58
N PRO A 35 2.38 15.98 -17.51
CA PRO A 35 3.79 15.79 -17.18
C PRO A 35 4.50 17.08 -16.73
N GLU A 36 4.02 18.23 -17.19
CA GLU A 36 4.61 19.54 -16.94
C GLU A 36 3.53 20.55 -16.59
N ILE A 37 3.75 21.32 -15.52
CA ILE A 37 2.79 22.29 -15.00
C ILE A 37 3.41 23.67 -14.96
N LYS A 38 2.77 24.64 -15.63
CA LYS A 38 3.15 26.05 -15.52
C LYS A 38 2.09 26.78 -14.72
N VAL A 39 2.49 27.39 -13.61
CA VAL A 39 1.58 28.15 -12.74
C VAL A 39 1.80 29.65 -12.94
N ILE A 40 0.75 30.36 -13.34
CA ILE A 40 0.75 31.81 -13.50
C ILE A 40 0.04 32.41 -12.28
N CYS A 41 0.72 33.28 -11.53
CA CYS A 41 0.15 33.81 -10.28
C CYS A 41 0.65 35.21 -9.92
N LYS A 42 -0.02 35.84 -8.94
CA LYS A 42 0.40 37.10 -8.32
C LYS A 42 1.05 36.90 -6.94
N ARG A 43 1.08 35.68 -6.42
CA ARG A 43 1.59 35.32 -5.07
C ARG A 43 2.72 34.31 -5.22
N LYS A 44 3.85 34.75 -5.76
CA LYS A 44 4.93 33.85 -6.23
C LYS A 44 5.45 32.99 -5.10
N GLN A 45 5.61 33.54 -3.89
CA GLN A 45 6.20 32.83 -2.76
C GLN A 45 5.30 31.69 -2.26
N GLU A 46 4.03 31.96 -1.98
CA GLU A 46 3.08 30.98 -1.48
C GLU A 46 2.81 29.88 -2.50
N ILE A 47 2.73 30.21 -3.79
CA ILE A 47 2.57 29.22 -4.86
C ILE A 47 3.82 28.34 -4.98
N THR A 48 5.02 28.91 -4.79
CA THR A 48 6.25 28.10 -4.74
C THR A 48 6.20 27.09 -3.61
N PHE A 49 5.79 27.51 -2.41
CA PHE A 49 5.62 26.59 -1.28
C PHE A 49 4.53 25.55 -1.53
N LEU A 50 3.40 25.92 -2.14
CA LEU A 50 2.37 24.95 -2.51
C LEU A 50 2.88 23.92 -3.51
N CYS A 51 3.60 24.32 -4.55
CA CYS A 51 4.21 23.38 -5.49
C CYS A 51 5.18 22.42 -4.80
N GLN A 52 6.00 22.91 -3.86
CA GLN A 52 6.91 22.06 -3.08
C GLN A 52 6.18 21.05 -2.18
N VAL A 53 5.02 21.43 -1.62
CA VAL A 53 4.22 20.57 -0.74
C VAL A 53 3.38 19.57 -1.52
N MET A 54 2.83 20.01 -2.66
CA MET A 54 1.80 19.28 -3.39
C MET A 54 2.35 18.48 -4.57
N PHE A 55 3.55 18.75 -5.07
CA PHE A 55 4.15 17.96 -6.14
C PHE A 55 5.36 17.17 -5.67
N THR A 56 5.56 16.01 -6.27
CA THR A 56 6.77 15.20 -6.13
C THR A 56 7.71 15.47 -7.30
N PRO A 57 8.97 14.98 -7.27
CA PRO A 57 9.88 15.06 -8.41
C PRO A 57 9.37 14.39 -9.70
N ALA A 58 8.30 13.58 -9.62
CA ALA A 58 7.66 12.96 -10.79
C ALA A 58 6.87 13.94 -11.67
N VAL A 59 6.71 15.20 -11.26
CA VAL A 59 6.01 16.25 -12.01
C VAL A 59 6.93 17.46 -12.15
N GLN A 60 7.19 17.87 -13.39
CA GLN A 60 7.93 19.09 -13.66
C GLN A 60 7.01 20.29 -13.48
N TRP A 61 7.49 21.35 -12.82
CA TRP A 61 6.69 22.57 -12.66
C TRP A 61 7.53 23.85 -12.70
N SER A 62 6.91 24.93 -13.16
CA SER A 62 7.50 26.26 -13.21
C SER A 62 6.48 27.33 -12.83
N ILE A 63 6.97 28.48 -12.36
CA ILE A 63 6.12 29.60 -11.89
C ILE A 63 6.44 30.86 -12.68
N MET A 64 5.39 31.49 -13.19
CA MET A 64 5.44 32.81 -13.84
C MET A 64 4.64 33.81 -13.00
N SER A 65 5.33 34.83 -12.49
CA SER A 65 4.68 35.92 -11.75
C SER A 65 4.20 36.99 -12.73
N ILE A 66 3.00 37.50 -12.51
CA ILE A 66 2.43 38.60 -13.31
C ILE A 66 2.00 39.76 -12.42
N GLY A 67 2.27 41.00 -12.85
CA GLY A 67 1.95 42.20 -12.07
C GLY A 67 2.72 42.33 -10.76
N GLU A 68 2.19 43.16 -9.85
CA GLU A 68 2.76 43.33 -8.50
C GLU A 68 2.61 42.07 -7.66
N ASP A 69 3.70 41.68 -6.99
CA ASP A 69 3.73 40.53 -6.09
C ASP A 69 2.92 40.81 -4.83
N LYS A 70 1.86 40.04 -4.64
CA LYS A 70 0.93 40.08 -3.51
C LYS A 70 1.29 39.05 -2.43
N SER A 71 2.51 38.50 -2.46
CA SER A 71 2.98 37.53 -1.46
C SER A 71 3.01 38.13 -0.06
N SER A 72 2.55 37.39 0.93
CA SER A 72 2.69 37.75 2.35
C SER A 72 4.05 37.35 2.90
N LYS A 73 4.76 38.31 3.49
CA LYS A 73 6.06 38.06 4.15
C LYS A 73 5.98 37.13 5.37
N SER A 74 4.78 36.89 5.91
CA SER A 74 4.58 36.00 7.06
C SER A 74 4.48 34.52 6.67
N GLU A 75 4.24 34.21 5.40
CA GLU A 75 4.09 32.82 4.96
C GLU A 75 5.44 32.15 4.79
N THR A 76 5.52 30.93 5.30
CA THR A 76 6.70 30.06 5.22
C THR A 76 6.28 28.71 4.65
N LEU A 77 7.24 27.90 4.22
CA LEU A 77 6.97 26.53 3.80
C LEU A 77 6.25 25.73 4.91
N VAL A 78 6.63 25.95 6.17
CA VAL A 78 6.02 25.29 7.33
C VAL A 78 4.56 25.72 7.51
N SER A 79 4.27 27.02 7.45
CA SER A 79 2.88 27.52 7.58
C SER A 79 1.99 27.02 6.45
N ILE A 80 2.48 27.03 5.21
CA ILE A 80 1.74 26.50 4.04
C ILE A 80 1.52 24.99 4.16
N THR A 81 2.54 24.23 4.57
CA THR A 81 2.41 22.78 4.81
C THR A 81 1.32 22.49 5.84
N GLN A 82 1.29 23.24 6.95
CA GLN A 82 0.28 23.06 7.99
C GLN A 82 -1.13 23.38 7.48
N LYS A 83 -1.30 24.49 6.73
CA LYS A 83 -2.59 24.84 6.13
C LYS A 83 -3.08 23.80 5.13
N VAL A 84 -2.19 23.21 4.32
CA VAL A 84 -2.53 22.10 3.42
C VAL A 84 -3.00 20.89 4.21
N LYS A 85 -2.28 20.49 5.27
CA LYS A 85 -2.69 19.37 6.14
C LYS A 85 -4.08 19.62 6.75
N ASP A 86 -4.33 20.83 7.25
CA ASP A 86 -5.62 21.19 7.85
C ASP A 86 -6.75 21.24 6.82
N TYR A 87 -6.47 21.65 5.60
CA TYR A 87 -7.41 21.56 4.48
C TYR A 87 -7.75 20.10 4.13
N LEU A 88 -6.74 19.24 3.92
CA LEU A 88 -6.95 17.83 3.56
C LEU A 88 -7.74 17.04 4.62
N ARG A 89 -7.53 17.36 5.91
CA ARG A 89 -8.29 16.78 7.04
C ARG A 89 -9.78 17.13 7.00
N LYS A 90 -10.15 18.28 6.43
CA LYS A 90 -11.55 18.72 6.30
C LYS A 90 -12.27 18.10 5.11
N LEU A 91 -11.53 17.56 4.14
CA LEU A 91 -12.12 16.94 2.96
C LEU A 91 -12.89 15.68 3.34
N LYS A 92 -14.15 15.58 2.91
CA LYS A 92 -14.93 14.35 3.04
C LYS A 92 -14.40 13.30 2.06
N ALA A 93 -14.44 12.04 2.47
CA ALA A 93 -14.15 10.94 1.56
C ALA A 93 -15.33 10.74 0.59
N SER A 94 -15.03 10.43 -0.68
CA SER A 94 -16.07 10.06 -1.66
C SER A 94 -16.71 8.70 -1.35
N ASP A 95 -15.95 7.82 -0.69
CA ASP A 95 -16.32 6.48 -0.26
C ASP A 95 -15.78 6.26 1.17
N MET A 96 -16.45 5.48 2.03
CA MET A 96 -15.93 5.21 3.38
C MET A 96 -14.76 4.21 3.33
N VAL A 97 -13.75 4.39 4.18
CA VAL A 97 -12.64 3.42 4.32
C VAL A 97 -13.20 2.04 4.69
N LYS A 98 -12.93 1.04 3.85
CA LYS A 98 -13.28 -0.36 4.08
C LYS A 98 -12.04 -1.19 4.39
N ILE A 99 -12.18 -2.07 5.37
CA ILE A 99 -11.16 -3.00 5.86
C ILE A 99 -11.76 -4.40 5.80
N LEU A 100 -11.07 -5.34 5.17
CA LEU A 100 -11.42 -6.75 5.17
C LEU A 100 -10.77 -7.42 6.40
N ARG A 101 -11.53 -8.25 7.10
CA ARG A 101 -11.09 -8.95 8.31
C ARG A 101 -11.53 -10.40 8.27
N SER A 102 -10.72 -11.24 8.90
CA SER A 102 -10.99 -12.65 9.16
C SER A 102 -11.33 -12.80 10.63
N THR A 103 -12.23 -13.71 10.96
CA THR A 103 -12.57 -14.04 12.35
C THR A 103 -11.54 -14.95 13.02
N LEU A 104 -10.52 -15.41 12.28
CA LEU A 104 -9.50 -16.32 12.78
C LEU A 104 -8.49 -15.61 13.70
N ILE A 105 -8.24 -14.32 13.47
CA ILE A 105 -7.43 -13.50 14.38
C ILE A 105 -8.38 -12.93 15.46
N PRO A 106 -8.11 -13.16 16.75
CA PRO A 106 -8.97 -12.68 17.84
C PRO A 106 -9.04 -11.14 17.87
N ASP A 107 -10.21 -10.60 17.52
CA ASP A 107 -10.47 -9.16 17.38
C ASP A 107 -10.49 -8.42 18.73
N ASP A 108 -10.59 -9.13 19.85
CA ASP A 108 -10.49 -8.61 21.22
C ASP A 108 -9.04 -8.35 21.64
N LEU A 109 -8.09 -9.13 21.11
CA LEU A 109 -6.66 -9.01 21.39
C LEU A 109 -5.89 -8.19 20.34
N PHE A 110 -6.23 -8.38 19.06
CA PHE A 110 -5.54 -7.73 17.95
C PHE A 110 -6.47 -6.75 17.22
N TYR A 111 -5.90 -5.62 16.77
CA TYR A 111 -6.47 -4.90 15.64
C TYR A 111 -5.80 -5.42 14.37
N HIS A 112 -6.58 -5.70 13.33
CA HIS A 112 -6.01 -6.19 12.08
C HIS A 112 -6.91 -5.90 10.87
N GLY A 113 -6.37 -6.21 9.70
CA GLY A 113 -7.12 -6.35 8.46
C GLY A 113 -6.36 -5.91 7.22
N PHE A 114 -7.06 -5.92 6.10
CA PHE A 114 -6.54 -5.50 4.80
C PHE A 114 -7.30 -4.28 4.30
N SER A 115 -6.59 -3.21 3.98
CA SER A 115 -7.20 -2.01 3.41
C SER A 115 -7.69 -2.26 1.99
N THR A 116 -8.85 -1.74 1.64
CA THR A 116 -9.28 -1.61 0.23
C THR A 116 -8.75 -0.32 -0.39
N ARG A 117 -9.00 -0.09 -1.68
CA ARG A 117 -8.66 1.16 -2.38
C ARG A 117 -9.57 2.35 -2.05
N THR A 118 -10.58 2.17 -1.22
CA THR A 118 -11.69 3.12 -1.01
C THR A 118 -11.46 4.04 0.19
N GLY A 119 -11.89 5.29 0.07
CA GLY A 119 -11.93 6.28 1.14
C GLY A 119 -10.70 7.15 1.39
N GLY A 120 -9.79 7.20 0.43
CA GLY A 120 -8.70 8.16 0.45
C GLY A 120 -8.94 9.40 -0.40
N LEU A 121 -7.85 10.11 -0.69
CA LEU A 121 -7.82 11.38 -1.41
C LEU A 121 -7.05 11.35 -2.73
N SER A 122 -6.34 10.26 -3.05
CA SER A 122 -5.56 10.18 -4.28
C SER A 122 -6.48 10.27 -5.50
N SER A 123 -6.18 11.16 -6.46
CA SER A 123 -6.95 11.37 -7.69
C SER A 123 -6.33 10.69 -8.91
N ILE A 124 -5.05 10.32 -8.83
CA ILE A 124 -4.28 9.72 -9.92
C ILE A 124 -4.91 8.38 -10.39
N PRO A 125 -5.13 8.18 -11.71
CA PRO A 125 -5.60 6.91 -12.27
C PRO A 125 -4.73 5.73 -11.81
N GLY A 126 -5.35 4.60 -11.46
CA GLY A 126 -4.65 3.43 -10.90
C GLY A 126 -4.24 3.57 -9.42
N MET A 127 -4.16 4.78 -8.87
CA MET A 127 -3.85 5.04 -7.45
C MET A 127 -5.04 5.57 -6.64
N LYS A 128 -6.11 6.03 -7.30
CA LYS A 128 -7.36 6.43 -6.64
C LYS A 128 -7.97 5.29 -5.81
N SER A 129 -8.28 5.42 -4.52
CA SER A 129 -8.32 6.63 -3.68
C SER A 129 -7.43 6.56 -2.42
N LEU A 130 -7.39 5.42 -1.72
CA LEU A 130 -6.66 5.23 -0.45
C LEU A 130 -5.25 4.68 -0.66
N ASN A 131 -4.42 5.36 -1.45
CA ASN A 131 -3.01 4.99 -1.55
C ASN A 131 -2.26 5.44 -0.28
N VAL A 132 -1.59 4.51 0.38
CA VAL A 132 -0.88 4.75 1.66
C VAL A 132 0.64 4.62 1.55
N LEU A 133 1.15 4.29 0.35
CA LEU A 133 2.58 4.24 0.08
C LEU A 133 3.06 5.51 -0.62
N TYR A 134 4.13 6.08 -0.08
CA TYR A 134 4.84 7.21 -0.65
C TYR A 134 6.13 6.74 -1.31
N THR A 135 6.39 7.21 -2.53
CA THR A 135 7.71 7.18 -3.16
C THR A 135 7.91 8.45 -3.97
N THR A 136 9.14 8.92 -4.11
CA THR A 136 9.45 10.11 -4.93
C THR A 136 9.17 9.91 -6.42
N ALA A 137 9.12 8.64 -6.86
CA ALA A 137 8.77 8.27 -8.24
C ALA A 137 7.26 8.30 -8.53
N LYS A 138 6.41 8.33 -7.49
CA LYS A 138 4.94 8.46 -7.62
C LYS A 138 4.53 9.92 -7.48
N ARG A 139 3.36 10.28 -8.00
CA ARG A 139 2.86 11.67 -8.03
C ARG A 139 2.08 12.11 -6.78
N ASP A 140 1.65 11.16 -5.95
CA ASP A 140 0.99 11.50 -4.69
C ASP A 140 1.97 12.19 -3.73
N PRO A 141 1.69 13.42 -3.28
CA PRO A 141 2.56 14.11 -2.34
C PRO A 141 2.50 13.50 -0.95
N LEU A 142 3.57 13.66 -0.18
CA LEU A 142 3.68 13.11 1.17
C LEU A 142 2.51 13.54 2.08
N VAL A 143 2.11 14.82 2.04
CA VAL A 143 0.99 15.32 2.86
C VAL A 143 -0.35 14.64 2.58
N LEU A 144 -0.57 14.19 1.34
CA LEU A 144 -1.77 13.43 0.96
C LEU A 144 -1.68 11.99 1.45
N ILE A 145 -0.51 11.36 1.31
CA ILE A 145 -0.26 10.01 1.83
C ILE A 145 -0.41 9.96 3.36
N GLU A 146 0.10 10.98 4.07
CA GLU A 146 -0.07 11.12 5.52
C GLU A 146 -1.55 11.19 5.91
N GLU A 147 -2.38 11.92 5.15
CA GLU A 147 -3.82 11.98 5.39
C GLU A 147 -4.52 10.65 5.10
N ASN A 148 -4.18 9.96 4.01
CA ASN A 148 -4.70 8.61 3.72
C ASN A 148 -4.34 7.62 4.83
N ARG A 149 -3.10 7.67 5.34
CA ARG A 149 -2.66 6.85 6.48
C ARG A 149 -3.44 7.19 7.74
N ARG A 150 -3.66 8.48 8.04
CA ARG A 150 -4.48 8.93 9.19
C ARG A 150 -5.92 8.42 9.09
N ARG A 151 -6.53 8.45 7.91
CA ARG A 151 -7.88 7.92 7.67
C ARG A 151 -7.96 6.42 7.93
N LEU A 152 -6.99 5.67 7.39
CA LEU A 152 -6.90 4.24 7.64
C LEU A 152 -6.69 3.94 9.13
N ALA A 153 -5.73 4.61 9.77
CA ALA A 153 -5.41 4.48 11.18
C ALA A 153 -6.63 4.73 12.08
N SER A 154 -7.38 5.81 11.83
CA SER A 154 -8.61 6.14 12.54
C SER A 154 -9.68 5.05 12.41
N LYS A 155 -9.84 4.48 11.22
CA LYS A 155 -10.82 3.40 10.97
C LYS A 155 -10.37 2.05 11.55
N ALA A 156 -9.07 1.81 11.55
CA ALA A 156 -8.45 0.55 11.96
C ALA A 156 -8.19 0.45 13.46
N GLY A 157 -8.06 1.60 14.15
CA GLY A 157 -7.79 1.65 15.59
C GLY A 157 -6.31 1.60 15.96
N PHE A 158 -5.40 2.03 15.08
CA PHE A 158 -3.96 2.08 15.37
C PHE A 158 -3.40 3.51 15.32
N ASP A 159 -2.25 3.75 15.95
CA ASP A 159 -1.51 5.01 15.82
C ASP A 159 -0.66 5.00 14.55
N VAL A 160 -0.86 5.99 13.68
CA VAL A 160 -0.08 6.16 12.45
C VAL A 160 1.42 6.34 12.71
N LYS A 161 1.81 6.86 13.88
CA LYS A 161 3.22 7.07 14.24
C LYS A 161 3.96 5.77 14.53
N THR A 162 3.24 4.70 14.83
CA THR A 162 3.79 3.38 15.14
C THR A 162 3.51 2.37 14.04
N LEU A 163 3.21 2.87 12.83
CA LEU A 163 3.01 2.06 11.63
C LEU A 163 4.35 1.75 10.95
N TYR A 164 4.74 0.48 10.97
CA TYR A 164 5.94 -0.03 10.30
C TYR A 164 5.52 -0.83 9.07
N ILE A 165 5.73 -0.25 7.89
CA ILE A 165 5.40 -0.89 6.61
C ILE A 165 6.66 -1.54 6.03
N ALA A 166 6.55 -2.80 5.62
CA ALA A 166 7.59 -3.53 4.89
C ALA A 166 8.13 -2.73 3.68
N LYS A 167 9.45 -2.62 3.59
CA LYS A 167 10.17 -2.06 2.43
C LYS A 167 10.37 -3.18 1.40
N ALA A 168 9.27 -3.68 0.85
CA ALA A 168 9.25 -4.89 0.05
C ALA A 168 10.19 -4.82 -1.17
N VAL A 169 11.04 -5.83 -1.30
CA VAL A 169 12.00 -6.03 -2.41
C VAL A 169 11.80 -7.38 -3.11
N HIS A 170 10.70 -8.06 -2.79
CA HIS A 170 10.35 -9.40 -3.24
C HIS A 170 11.35 -10.49 -2.81
N GLY A 171 11.99 -10.30 -1.66
CA GLY A 171 12.84 -11.27 -0.98
C GLY A 171 12.11 -12.01 0.14
N ASN A 172 12.87 -12.49 1.14
CA ASN A 172 12.37 -13.24 2.29
C ASN A 172 12.80 -12.68 3.66
N THR A 173 13.34 -11.47 3.70
CA THR A 173 13.78 -10.84 4.95
C THR A 173 12.59 -10.33 5.75
N VAL A 174 12.52 -10.70 7.03
CA VAL A 174 11.51 -10.21 7.99
C VAL A 174 12.21 -9.36 9.05
N TYR A 175 11.83 -8.10 9.15
CA TYR A 175 12.38 -7.16 10.12
C TYR A 175 11.70 -7.28 11.49
N GLU A 176 12.50 -7.50 12.52
CA GLU A 176 12.06 -7.57 13.92
C GLU A 176 12.09 -6.17 14.58
N ILE A 177 10.93 -5.67 15.00
CA ILE A 177 10.84 -4.33 15.59
C ILE A 177 11.58 -4.24 16.93
N GLY A 178 12.63 -3.42 16.96
CA GLY A 178 13.51 -3.26 18.11
C GLY A 178 14.96 -3.62 17.86
N THR A 179 15.25 -4.25 16.73
CA THR A 179 16.61 -4.45 16.25
C THR A 179 16.95 -3.38 15.21
N ASP A 180 18.22 -3.36 14.79
CA ASP A 180 18.63 -2.54 13.65
C ASP A 180 17.87 -2.96 12.39
N PRO A 181 17.33 -2.00 11.60
CA PRO A 181 16.61 -2.31 10.38
C PRO A 181 17.58 -2.82 9.28
N PRO A 182 17.19 -3.81 8.47
CA PRO A 182 18.00 -4.26 7.34
C PRO A 182 18.22 -3.14 6.30
N ASP A 183 19.45 -3.03 5.79
CA ASP A 183 19.83 -1.99 4.82
C ASP A 183 19.16 -2.14 3.45
N GLY A 184 18.98 -3.39 2.98
CA GLY A 184 18.56 -3.73 1.61
C GLY A 184 17.05 -3.85 1.37
N GLY A 185 16.23 -3.45 2.34
CA GLY A 185 14.79 -3.69 2.32
C GLY A 185 14.39 -4.98 3.03
N TYR A 186 13.09 -5.12 3.27
CA TYR A 186 12.51 -6.26 3.98
C TYR A 186 11.06 -6.41 3.56
N ASP A 187 10.66 -7.66 3.37
CA ASP A 187 9.33 -8.02 2.87
C ASP A 187 8.37 -8.37 4.00
N GLY A 188 8.85 -8.47 5.23
CA GLY A 188 8.03 -8.66 6.41
C GLY A 188 8.41 -7.77 7.58
N VAL A 189 7.46 -7.55 8.49
CA VAL A 189 7.69 -6.93 9.80
C VAL A 189 7.05 -7.80 10.87
N ILE A 190 7.77 -8.07 11.96
CA ILE A 190 7.34 -8.90 13.09
C ILE A 190 7.58 -8.17 14.42
N SER A 191 6.67 -8.35 15.38
CA SER A 191 6.81 -7.82 16.74
C SER A 191 5.93 -8.54 17.74
N ASN A 192 6.22 -8.37 19.03
CA ASN A 192 5.34 -8.69 20.16
C ASN A 192 5.13 -7.48 21.08
N LYS A 193 5.53 -6.28 20.65
CA LYS A 193 5.49 -5.06 21.47
C LYS A 193 4.14 -4.39 21.38
N SER A 194 3.66 -3.90 22.52
CA SER A 194 2.56 -2.93 22.56
C SER A 194 2.93 -1.68 21.76
N ASN A 195 1.93 -0.99 21.19
CA ASN A 195 2.12 0.23 20.40
C ASN A 195 3.00 0.03 19.15
N VAL A 196 2.93 -1.12 18.50
CA VAL A 196 3.55 -1.38 17.19
C VAL A 196 2.48 -1.91 16.24
N THR A 197 2.41 -1.33 15.04
CA THR A 197 1.62 -1.87 13.93
C THR A 197 2.54 -2.40 12.84
N CYS A 198 2.56 -3.72 12.67
CA CYS A 198 3.24 -4.36 11.55
C CYS A 198 2.35 -4.24 10.31
N ALA A 199 2.91 -3.85 9.16
CA ALA A 199 2.16 -3.78 7.92
C ALA A 199 3.01 -4.22 6.72
N ALA A 200 2.34 -4.76 5.69
CA ALA A 200 2.97 -5.13 4.43
C ALA A 200 2.11 -4.69 3.24
N PRO A 201 2.72 -4.18 2.15
CA PRO A 201 1.99 -3.71 0.98
C PRO A 201 1.73 -4.82 -0.05
N GLY A 202 0.67 -4.65 -0.83
CA GLY A 202 0.35 -5.53 -1.95
C GLY A 202 -0.53 -4.85 -3.00
N ALA A 203 -0.41 -5.34 -4.23
CA ALA A 203 -1.30 -5.07 -5.35
C ALA A 203 -1.10 -6.24 -6.32
N ASP A 204 -1.82 -7.35 -6.08
CA ASP A 204 -1.68 -8.70 -6.65
C ASP A 204 -0.86 -9.70 -5.82
N CYS A 205 0.31 -9.29 -5.28
CA CYS A 205 1.07 -10.18 -4.38
C CYS A 205 0.26 -10.49 -3.10
N VAL A 206 0.44 -11.68 -2.53
CA VAL A 206 -0.29 -12.09 -1.33
C VAL A 206 0.26 -11.32 -0.14
N ILE A 207 -0.61 -10.64 0.60
CA ILE A 207 -0.28 -10.06 1.90
C ILE A 207 -0.72 -11.06 2.95
N ILE A 208 0.14 -11.39 3.90
CA ILE A 208 -0.14 -12.41 4.91
C ILE A 208 0.04 -11.79 6.29
N LEU A 209 -0.96 -12.00 7.16
CA LEU A 209 -0.90 -11.63 8.58
C LEU A 209 -0.72 -12.90 9.41
N PHE A 210 0.17 -12.83 10.38
CA PHE A 210 0.41 -13.90 11.35
C PHE A 210 0.08 -13.36 12.74
N ALA A 211 -0.53 -14.17 13.58
CA ALA A 211 -0.73 -13.88 14.99
C ALA A 211 -0.53 -15.13 15.83
N ASP A 212 -0.01 -14.95 17.03
CA ASP A 212 -0.01 -15.92 18.12
C ASP A 212 -0.71 -15.25 19.31
N PRO A 213 -1.92 -15.69 19.68
CA PRO A 213 -2.68 -15.09 20.77
C PRO A 213 -2.15 -15.47 22.17
N ILE A 214 -1.24 -16.45 22.27
CA ILE A 214 -0.66 -16.89 23.55
C ILE A 214 0.63 -16.12 23.85
N GLN A 215 1.54 -16.02 22.87
CA GLN A 215 2.79 -15.27 23.01
C GLN A 215 2.67 -13.78 22.60
N HIS A 216 1.48 -13.36 22.12
CA HIS A 216 1.19 -12.01 21.66
C HIS A 216 2.11 -11.54 20.52
N VAL A 217 2.54 -12.47 19.66
CA VAL A 217 3.44 -12.21 18.53
C VAL A 217 2.60 -11.98 17.29
N PHE A 218 2.98 -11.01 16.46
CA PHE A 218 2.28 -10.71 15.23
C PHE A 218 3.24 -10.27 14.13
N ALA A 219 2.91 -10.62 12.89
CA ALA A 219 3.67 -10.22 11.71
C ALA A 219 2.76 -9.85 10.54
N ALA A 220 3.26 -8.97 9.68
CA ALA A 220 2.68 -8.71 8.37
C ALA A 220 3.76 -8.85 7.31
N ILE A 221 3.52 -9.68 6.28
CA ILE A 221 4.49 -9.94 5.23
C ILE A 221 3.89 -9.78 3.82
N HIS A 222 4.76 -9.39 2.90
CA HIS A 222 4.55 -9.34 1.47
C HIS A 222 5.12 -10.62 0.85
N SER A 223 4.25 -11.47 0.31
CA SER A 223 4.63 -12.69 -0.41
C SER A 223 4.25 -12.57 -1.88
N GLY A 224 5.12 -11.92 -2.66
CA GLY A 224 5.09 -12.04 -4.11
C GLY A 224 5.57 -13.43 -4.56
N TRP A 225 5.56 -13.70 -5.87
CA TRP A 225 5.99 -15.01 -6.38
C TRP A 225 7.43 -15.36 -5.97
N LYS A 226 8.36 -14.39 -6.08
CA LYS A 226 9.76 -14.57 -5.65
C LYS A 226 9.89 -14.80 -4.15
N GLY A 227 9.15 -14.03 -3.34
CA GLY A 227 9.14 -14.20 -1.88
C GLY A 227 8.58 -15.56 -1.46
N THR A 228 7.56 -16.03 -2.17
CA THR A 228 6.94 -17.35 -1.95
C THR A 228 7.95 -18.47 -2.24
N VAL A 229 8.62 -18.44 -3.40
CA VAL A 229 9.69 -19.40 -3.72
C VAL A 229 10.87 -19.30 -2.75
N ALA A 230 11.21 -18.08 -2.31
CA ALA A 230 12.21 -17.84 -1.28
C ALA A 230 11.73 -18.19 0.15
N LYS A 231 10.54 -18.78 0.28
CA LYS A 231 9.94 -19.29 1.51
C LYS A 231 9.75 -18.25 2.62
N ILE A 232 9.39 -17.00 2.27
CA ILE A 232 9.09 -15.98 3.29
C ILE A 232 8.02 -16.39 4.32
N PRO A 233 6.94 -17.14 3.97
CA PRO A 233 5.98 -17.60 4.97
C PRO A 233 6.66 -18.50 6.01
N SER A 234 7.47 -19.46 5.56
CA SER A 234 8.23 -20.36 6.43
C SER A 234 9.25 -19.63 7.30
N VAL A 235 9.99 -18.66 6.73
CA VAL A 235 10.92 -17.82 7.50
C VAL A 235 10.19 -17.08 8.63
N THR A 236 8.96 -16.63 8.38
CA THR A 236 8.14 -15.93 9.38
C THR A 236 7.71 -16.86 10.51
N VAL A 237 7.21 -18.06 10.19
CA VAL A 237 6.84 -19.09 11.19
C VAL A 237 8.05 -19.47 12.05
N ARG A 238 9.20 -19.74 11.44
CA ARG A 238 10.44 -20.04 12.17
C ARG A 238 10.91 -18.90 13.06
N SER A 239 10.70 -17.65 12.64
CA SER A 239 11.00 -16.48 13.46
C SER A 239 10.08 -16.42 14.69
N MET A 240 8.77 -16.60 14.50
CA MET A 240 7.80 -16.66 15.61
C MET A 240 8.18 -17.78 16.59
N HIS A 241 8.45 -18.98 16.09
CA HIS A 241 8.82 -20.13 16.92
C HIS A 241 10.16 -19.94 17.63
N GLY A 242 11.24 -19.74 16.87
CA GLY A 242 12.61 -19.76 17.38
C GLY A 242 12.99 -18.54 18.20
N LYS A 243 12.44 -17.36 17.90
CA LYS A 243 12.81 -16.11 18.61
C LYS A 243 11.79 -15.68 19.65
N PHE A 244 10.49 -15.92 19.40
CA PHE A 244 9.43 -15.46 20.30
C PHE A 244 8.79 -16.59 21.11
N GLY A 245 9.16 -17.85 20.86
CA GLY A 245 8.65 -18.99 21.62
C GLY A 245 7.23 -19.40 21.25
N SER A 246 6.71 -18.93 20.11
CA SER A 246 5.40 -19.36 19.60
C SER A 246 5.38 -20.86 19.37
N LYS A 247 4.30 -21.53 19.77
CA LYS A 247 4.07 -22.91 19.35
C LYS A 247 3.42 -22.90 17.98
N LEU A 248 3.78 -23.86 17.13
CA LEU A 248 3.25 -23.96 15.76
C LEU A 248 1.72 -24.12 15.74
N GLU A 249 1.20 -24.84 16.73
CA GLU A 249 -0.24 -25.05 16.96
C GLU A 249 -0.98 -23.77 17.40
N ASP A 250 -0.30 -22.76 17.93
CA ASP A 250 -0.91 -21.50 18.37
C ASP A 250 -0.88 -20.41 17.29
N ILE A 251 -0.10 -20.61 16.21
CA ILE A 251 0.04 -19.61 15.14
C ILE A 251 -1.19 -19.66 14.23
N VAL A 252 -1.86 -18.52 14.09
CA VAL A 252 -2.91 -18.29 13.09
C VAL A 252 -2.41 -17.42 11.95
N VAL A 253 -2.84 -17.75 10.74
CA VAL A 253 -2.39 -17.10 9.51
C VAL A 253 -3.58 -16.71 8.65
N VAL A 254 -3.61 -15.46 8.20
CA VAL A 254 -4.67 -14.93 7.34
C VAL A 254 -4.06 -14.34 6.08
N MET A 255 -4.52 -14.80 4.92
CA MET A 255 -4.13 -14.28 3.61
C MET A 255 -5.14 -13.23 3.13
N GLY A 256 -4.62 -12.10 2.69
CA GLY A 256 -5.40 -10.98 2.18
C GLY A 256 -5.74 -11.10 0.69
N PRO A 257 -6.36 -10.04 0.14
CA PRO A 257 -6.64 -9.96 -1.28
C PRO A 257 -5.36 -10.06 -2.11
N SER A 258 -5.42 -10.87 -3.16
CA SER A 258 -4.30 -11.10 -4.08
C SER A 258 -4.83 -11.44 -5.46
N ILE A 259 -3.96 -11.57 -6.45
CA ILE A 259 -4.36 -12.13 -7.73
C ILE A 259 -4.77 -13.59 -7.54
N CYS A 260 -5.89 -14.01 -8.16
CA CYS A 260 -6.35 -15.38 -8.09
C CYS A 260 -5.64 -16.27 -9.12
N LYS A 261 -5.71 -17.59 -8.89
CA LYS A 261 -5.14 -18.60 -9.77
C LYS A 261 -5.61 -18.53 -11.22
N ASN A 262 -6.81 -18.01 -11.50
CA ASN A 262 -7.31 -17.91 -12.87
C ASN A 262 -6.72 -16.70 -13.63
N CYS A 263 -6.29 -15.66 -12.90
CA CYS A 263 -5.77 -14.41 -13.46
C CYS A 263 -4.25 -14.34 -13.49
N PHE A 264 -3.54 -15.12 -12.65
CA PHE A 264 -2.09 -15.05 -12.55
C PHE A 264 -1.38 -15.90 -13.61
N GLU A 265 -1.47 -15.44 -14.85
CA GLU A 265 -0.67 -15.98 -15.96
C GLU A 265 0.81 -15.80 -15.69
N PHE A 266 1.57 -16.88 -15.88
CA PHE A 266 2.97 -17.00 -15.47
C PHE A 266 3.83 -17.54 -16.62
N GLY A 267 5.11 -17.12 -16.64
CA GLY A 267 6.06 -17.55 -17.66
C GLY A 267 6.46 -19.01 -17.48
N LYS A 268 6.76 -19.71 -18.59
CA LYS A 268 7.08 -21.15 -18.54
C LYS A 268 8.42 -21.46 -17.87
N ASP A 269 9.36 -20.52 -17.91
CA ASP A 269 10.74 -20.72 -17.46
C ASP A 269 10.87 -20.93 -15.95
N ASP A 270 9.93 -20.40 -15.16
CA ASP A 270 9.98 -20.41 -13.70
C ASP A 270 8.92 -21.35 -13.06
N ILE A 271 8.21 -22.16 -13.86
CA ILE A 271 7.15 -23.06 -13.37
C ILE A 271 7.67 -24.07 -12.35
N GLN A 272 8.82 -24.68 -12.64
CA GLN A 272 9.38 -25.78 -11.85
C GLN A 272 9.50 -25.40 -10.37
N GLN A 273 9.82 -24.13 -10.07
CA GLN A 273 9.92 -23.61 -8.71
C GLN A 273 8.61 -23.75 -7.91
N PHE A 274 7.45 -23.74 -8.56
CA PHE A 274 6.16 -23.97 -7.92
C PHE A 274 5.78 -25.45 -7.88
N GLU A 275 6.15 -26.24 -8.91
CA GLU A 275 5.96 -27.70 -8.89
C GLU A 275 6.75 -28.35 -7.76
N ASP A 276 7.96 -27.85 -7.49
CA ASP A 276 8.82 -28.30 -6.38
C ASP A 276 8.22 -28.00 -4.99
N ILE A 277 7.33 -27.01 -4.90
CA ILE A 277 6.54 -26.74 -3.67
C ILE A 277 5.33 -27.68 -3.66
N ASN A 278 4.49 -27.59 -4.68
CA ASN A 278 3.34 -28.46 -4.85
C ASN A 278 2.90 -28.41 -6.33
N PRO A 279 2.91 -29.55 -7.06
CA PRO A 279 2.49 -29.60 -8.47
C PRO A 279 1.09 -29.05 -8.73
N GLN A 280 0.19 -29.12 -7.74
CA GLN A 280 -1.17 -28.60 -7.85
C GLN A 280 -1.24 -27.06 -7.89
N CYS A 281 -0.14 -26.36 -7.57
CA CYS A 281 -0.05 -24.91 -7.71
C CYS A 281 -0.10 -24.45 -9.17
N VAL A 282 0.21 -25.34 -10.11
CA VAL A 282 0.36 -24.99 -11.53
C VAL A 282 -0.83 -25.51 -12.32
N LEU A 283 -1.57 -24.59 -12.94
CA LEU A 283 -2.69 -24.91 -13.81
C LEU A 283 -2.26 -24.73 -15.27
N HIS A 284 -1.98 -25.86 -15.94
CA HIS A 284 -1.57 -25.86 -17.34
C HIS A 284 -2.76 -25.58 -18.27
N LYS A 285 -2.58 -24.67 -19.24
CA LYS A 285 -3.58 -24.31 -20.25
C LYS A 285 -3.25 -24.87 -21.63
N GLY A 286 -3.08 -26.20 -21.71
CA GLY A 286 -2.70 -26.88 -22.96
C GLY A 286 -1.27 -26.54 -23.43
N LEU A 287 -0.90 -26.97 -24.64
CA LEU A 287 0.46 -26.82 -25.18
C LEU A 287 0.84 -25.34 -25.44
N ASP A 288 -0.12 -24.56 -25.95
CA ASP A 288 0.13 -23.18 -26.43
C ASP A 288 -0.19 -22.10 -25.39
N GLY A 289 -0.95 -22.43 -24.34
CA GLY A 289 -1.29 -21.49 -23.28
C GLY A 289 -0.17 -21.33 -22.25
N ASN A 290 0.02 -20.10 -21.75
CA ASN A 290 0.79 -19.91 -20.53
C ASN A 290 0.04 -20.53 -19.35
N PRO A 291 0.74 -21.21 -18.43
CA PRO A 291 0.13 -21.70 -17.22
C PRO A 291 -0.34 -20.53 -16.34
N THR A 292 -1.13 -20.86 -15.34
CA THR A 292 -1.42 -19.95 -14.25
C THR A 292 -1.01 -20.55 -12.91
N ILE A 293 -0.63 -19.70 -11.96
CA ILE A 293 -0.11 -20.14 -10.66
C ILE A 293 -1.10 -19.80 -9.54
N ASP A 294 -1.39 -20.77 -8.68
CA ASP A 294 -2.07 -20.58 -7.41
C ASP A 294 -1.06 -20.25 -6.29
N LEU A 295 -0.78 -18.95 -6.13
CA LEU A 295 0.15 -18.48 -5.09
C LEU A 295 -0.31 -18.84 -3.68
N LYS A 296 -1.62 -18.85 -3.43
CA LYS A 296 -2.16 -19.12 -2.09
C LYS A 296 -1.97 -20.59 -1.73
N LEU A 297 -2.20 -21.49 -2.69
CA LEU A 297 -1.92 -22.91 -2.48
C LEU A 297 -0.43 -23.17 -2.19
N ALA A 298 0.48 -22.48 -2.89
CA ALA A 298 1.91 -22.58 -2.61
C ALA A 298 2.24 -22.12 -1.19
N ILE A 299 1.69 -20.97 -0.76
CA ILE A 299 1.87 -20.45 0.60
C ILE A 299 1.27 -21.40 1.64
N ARG A 300 0.05 -21.90 1.43
CA ARG A 300 -0.62 -22.87 2.30
C ARG A 300 0.24 -24.12 2.49
N THR A 301 0.74 -24.69 1.39
CA THR A 301 1.63 -25.87 1.43
C THR A 301 2.84 -25.58 2.31
N LEU A 302 3.53 -24.45 2.09
CA LEU A 302 4.70 -24.06 2.88
C LEU A 302 4.39 -23.84 4.37
N LEU A 303 3.19 -23.38 4.72
CA LEU A 303 2.78 -23.18 6.11
C LEU A 303 2.47 -24.49 6.82
N GLU A 304 1.74 -25.39 6.15
CA GLU A 304 1.41 -26.72 6.66
C GLU A 304 2.69 -27.57 6.83
N GLU A 305 3.66 -27.46 5.91
CA GLU A 305 4.99 -28.09 6.04
C GLU A 305 5.78 -27.62 7.26
N GLU A 306 5.63 -26.35 7.66
CA GLU A 306 6.26 -25.82 8.88
C GLU A 306 5.48 -26.21 10.16
N GLY A 307 4.32 -26.86 10.03
CA GLY A 307 3.51 -27.36 11.14
C GLY A 307 2.42 -26.42 11.61
N VAL A 308 2.08 -25.36 10.86
CA VAL A 308 0.86 -24.58 11.12
C VAL A 308 -0.37 -25.46 10.83
N LEU A 309 -1.33 -25.49 11.75
CA LEU A 309 -2.52 -26.31 11.60
C LEU A 309 -3.38 -25.84 10.40
N PRO A 310 -3.93 -26.74 9.57
CA PRO A 310 -4.76 -26.36 8.42
C PRO A 310 -5.97 -25.48 8.78
N GLU A 311 -6.58 -25.71 9.94
CA GLU A 311 -7.69 -24.91 10.50
C GLU A 311 -7.26 -23.52 10.98
N HIS A 312 -5.95 -23.30 11.16
CA HIS A 312 -5.35 -22.01 11.52
C HIS A 312 -4.84 -21.23 10.30
N ILE A 313 -5.23 -21.63 9.09
CA ILE A 313 -4.90 -20.93 7.84
C ILE A 313 -6.19 -20.47 7.16
N ASP A 314 -6.42 -19.16 7.14
CA ASP A 314 -7.50 -18.55 6.37
C ASP A 314 -6.99 -17.93 5.07
N ASP A 315 -7.23 -18.64 3.97
CA ASP A 315 -6.97 -18.22 2.59
C ASP A 315 -8.27 -18.07 1.77
N THR A 316 -9.41 -17.93 2.46
CA THR A 316 -10.74 -17.93 1.82
C THR A 316 -11.56 -16.69 2.14
N THR A 317 -11.63 -16.24 3.39
CA THR A 317 -12.61 -15.23 3.80
C THR A 317 -12.23 -13.81 3.37
N THR A 318 -10.93 -13.47 3.44
CA THR A 318 -10.38 -12.15 3.08
C THR A 318 -9.68 -12.14 1.74
N CYS A 319 -10.10 -13.03 0.84
CA CYS A 319 -9.30 -13.44 -0.30
C CYS A 319 -9.86 -13.10 -1.71
N PRO A 320 -10.61 -11.99 -1.92
CA PRO A 320 -11.09 -11.62 -3.26
C PRO A 320 -9.93 -11.37 -4.24
N CYS A 321 -10.16 -11.69 -5.51
CA CYS A 321 -9.18 -11.45 -6.57
C CYS A 321 -8.98 -9.94 -6.79
N THR A 322 -7.74 -9.47 -6.71
CA THR A 322 -7.39 -8.05 -6.96
C THR A 322 -7.71 -7.62 -8.38
N VAL A 323 -7.53 -8.49 -9.37
CA VAL A 323 -7.82 -8.23 -10.79
C VAL A 323 -9.32 -8.09 -11.03
N GLU A 324 -10.11 -9.05 -10.54
CA GLU A 324 -11.56 -9.14 -10.79
C GLU A 324 -12.39 -8.10 -10.00
N ASN A 325 -11.80 -7.44 -9.00
CA ASN A 325 -12.51 -6.50 -8.12
C ASN A 325 -11.98 -5.05 -8.23
N PRO A 326 -12.06 -4.40 -9.41
CA PRO A 326 -11.46 -3.08 -9.66
C PRO A 326 -12.02 -1.96 -8.81
N ASN A 327 -13.28 -2.05 -8.39
CA ASN A 327 -13.93 -1.03 -7.58
C ASN A 327 -13.47 -1.05 -6.11
N GLN A 328 -12.87 -2.15 -5.65
CA GLN A 328 -12.47 -2.32 -4.25
C GLN A 328 -10.95 -2.48 -4.08
N LEU A 329 -10.23 -2.95 -5.11
CA LEU A 329 -8.82 -3.31 -4.99
C LEU A 329 -7.98 -2.71 -6.13
N TYR A 330 -6.76 -2.32 -5.80
CA TYR A 330 -5.69 -2.06 -6.75
C TYR A 330 -5.13 -3.37 -7.28
N SER A 331 -4.70 -3.39 -8.53
CA SER A 331 -4.03 -4.51 -9.16
C SER A 331 -2.97 -3.99 -10.12
N TYR A 332 -1.73 -4.45 -9.96
CA TYR A 332 -0.65 -4.09 -10.88
C TYR A 332 -0.88 -4.70 -12.27
N ARG A 333 -1.31 -5.96 -12.32
CA ARG A 333 -1.61 -6.72 -13.54
C ARG A 333 -2.70 -6.04 -14.36
N ARG A 334 -3.73 -5.49 -13.71
CA ARG A 334 -4.81 -4.77 -14.38
C ARG A 334 -4.46 -3.33 -14.72
N ASP A 335 -3.94 -2.57 -13.76
CA ASP A 335 -3.83 -1.11 -13.86
C ASP A 335 -2.49 -0.64 -14.45
N GLY A 336 -1.46 -1.50 -14.46
CA GLY A 336 -0.12 -1.14 -14.91
C GLY A 336 0.52 -0.06 -14.03
N ARG A 337 1.35 0.80 -14.63
CA ARG A 337 1.95 1.95 -13.92
C ARG A 337 1.24 3.25 -14.34
N PRO A 338 0.91 4.16 -13.39
CA PRO A 338 1.06 4.03 -11.94
C PRO A 338 -0.06 3.18 -11.30
N PHE A 339 0.23 2.58 -10.13
CA PHE A 339 -0.73 1.82 -9.33
C PHE A 339 -0.62 2.14 -7.83
N GLY A 340 -1.75 2.06 -7.13
CA GLY A 340 -1.84 2.13 -5.68
C GLY A 340 -1.58 0.78 -5.01
N ASN A 341 -1.48 0.77 -3.69
CA ASN A 341 -1.24 -0.44 -2.92
C ASN A 341 -2.30 -0.58 -1.81
N GLN A 342 -2.79 -1.81 -1.61
CA GLN A 342 -3.34 -2.17 -0.31
C GLN A 342 -2.21 -2.31 0.70
N ILE A 343 -2.56 -2.27 1.98
CA ILE A 343 -1.74 -2.84 3.05
C ILE A 343 -2.56 -3.84 3.86
N GLY A 344 -1.91 -4.91 4.30
CA GLY A 344 -2.33 -5.68 5.46
C GLY A 344 -1.65 -5.09 6.68
N PHE A 345 -2.36 -5.00 7.80
CA PHE A 345 -1.82 -4.50 9.06
C PHE A 345 -2.30 -5.35 10.23
N ILE A 346 -1.48 -5.43 11.27
CA ILE A 346 -1.80 -6.10 12.53
C ILE A 346 -1.00 -5.49 13.69
N GLY A 347 -1.59 -5.46 14.88
CA GLY A 347 -0.94 -5.12 16.14
C GLY A 347 -1.83 -5.43 17.33
N LEU A 348 -1.25 -5.36 18.53
CA LEU A 348 -1.98 -5.59 19.79
C LEU A 348 -2.86 -4.40 20.14
N ARG A 349 -4.10 -4.67 20.54
CA ARG A 349 -4.95 -3.63 21.13
C ARG A 349 -4.35 -3.18 22.46
N SER A 350 -4.45 -1.88 22.72
CA SER A 350 -4.22 -1.35 24.06
C SER A 350 -5.38 -1.80 24.94
N ASN A 351 -5.08 -2.50 26.04
CA ASN A 351 -6.05 -2.82 27.09
C ASN A 351 -6.64 -1.56 27.72
#